data_AF-A0A258JPN3-F1
#
_entry.id   AF-A0A258JPN3-F1
#
_cell.length_a   1.000
_cell.length_b   1.000
_cell.length_c   1.000
_cell.angle_alpha   90.00
_cell.angle_beta   90.00
_cell.angle_gamma   90.00
#
_symmetry.space_group_name_H-M   'P 1'
#
loop_
_entity.id
_entity.type
_entity.pdbx_description
1 polymer ?
#
loop_
_entity_poly.entity_id
_entity_poly.type
_entity_poly.pdbx_seq_one_letter_code
_entity_poly.pdbx_strand_id
1 'polypeptide(L)'
;MKKLKKITICILSFIGLIVLGGMLKSCQADNLIYSRTGDLFQPKFVLAAPLVQSNSIALVWYKVNEADSYTIELHTDNYYKSLYKEYTVTDTQIFMDDIPYKTQFYIRLRANHADAAHNSQWAYTSALTEDRPAFAEILQRVEKLNITETSVKLNWIVDAQNPVDSISVEPALAKELPAIGRYLTSEEISSGEATITGLEKNTLYNVNVYDTNKPRRYDKPYNQVTFRSAGPSAETILVENGTDLDALLRANNEDPTIPEGTEYFLEAGSLFKITPFTILKGFKLIGGTQGERPQIEMNGNWNIAEGSYLSSLAFENIRFYQTIDASYFFNSGTSWTIGEITFYNCVFNHFKRGFWRHQGGGKYKEIGNLDMSYCTFDEVGGHTGPYGTFVFGSAGADNVKRAVFSNCTFMRDYYQTTDKNRNFKNLFDYGTSAYPIHLEYQNISIYDYAYNRSLINIPAAVGSTLIFKNVLLASASGRVIQAIAANTTTEFSNNYTTTDYLLGASAIQGTELGISALDLFVNPTAGNLMIKDSNSPIVTNRVGDTRWLP
;
A
#
# COMPACT_ATOMS: atom_id res chain seq x y z
N MET A 1 31.29 -45.55 34.98
CA MET A 1 30.56 -44.35 34.49
C MET A 1 30.68 -44.05 32.99
N LYS A 2 31.82 -44.24 32.31
CA LYS A 2 31.97 -43.96 30.85
C LYS A 2 31.14 -44.90 29.93
N LYS A 3 30.95 -46.18 30.28
CA LYS A 3 30.13 -47.13 29.48
C LYS A 3 28.62 -46.84 29.58
N LEU A 4 28.14 -46.41 30.74
CA LEU A 4 26.71 -46.12 30.94
C LEU A 4 26.28 -44.86 30.17
N LYS A 5 27.12 -43.80 30.14
CA LYS A 5 26.87 -42.60 29.33
C LYS A 5 26.81 -42.87 27.81
N LYS A 6 27.61 -43.81 27.28
CA LYS A 6 27.55 -44.20 25.85
C LYS A 6 26.23 -44.92 25.51
N ILE A 7 25.75 -45.78 26.39
CA ILE A 7 24.49 -46.50 26.19
C ILE A 7 23.30 -45.54 26.26
N THR A 8 23.29 -44.59 27.21
CA THR A 8 22.23 -43.58 27.31
C THR A 8 22.21 -42.63 26.11
N ILE A 9 23.37 -42.22 25.57
CA ILE A 9 23.45 -41.40 24.35
C ILE A 9 22.97 -42.18 23.11
N CYS A 10 23.29 -43.47 23.00
CA CYS A 10 22.79 -44.31 21.91
C CYS A 10 21.27 -44.51 21.99
N ILE A 11 20.70 -44.69 23.19
CA ILE A 11 19.24 -44.86 23.39
C ILE A 11 18.49 -43.56 23.10
N LEU A 12 18.99 -42.39 23.54
CA LEU A 12 18.41 -41.09 23.21
C LEU A 12 18.50 -40.77 21.71
N SER A 13 19.58 -41.18 21.05
CA SER A 13 19.72 -41.06 19.59
C SER A 13 18.76 -41.99 18.85
N PHE A 14 18.50 -43.19 19.37
CA PHE A 14 17.56 -44.16 18.81
C PHE A 14 16.09 -43.70 18.98
N ILE A 15 15.75 -43.10 20.12
CA ILE A 15 14.43 -42.49 20.36
C ILE A 15 14.25 -41.25 19.48
N GLY A 16 15.29 -40.44 19.28
CA GLY A 16 15.28 -39.33 18.32
C GLY A 16 15.04 -39.80 16.88
N LEU A 17 15.67 -40.91 16.47
CA LEU A 17 15.45 -41.55 15.16
C LEU A 17 14.05 -42.18 15.00
N ILE A 18 13.44 -42.68 16.08
CA ILE A 18 12.05 -43.21 16.07
C ILE A 18 11.03 -42.06 16.01
N VAL A 19 11.29 -40.93 16.66
CA VAL A 19 10.45 -39.71 16.57
C VAL A 19 10.59 -39.03 15.21
N LEU A 20 11.78 -39.02 14.62
CA LEU A 20 12.01 -38.60 13.22
C LEU A 20 11.39 -39.59 12.22
N GLY A 21 11.36 -40.89 12.51
CA GLY A 21 10.66 -41.91 11.72
C GLY A 21 9.14 -41.78 11.75
N GLY A 22 8.57 -41.26 12.84
CA GLY A 22 7.15 -40.90 12.94
C GLY A 22 6.79 -39.65 12.10
N MET A 23 7.72 -38.72 11.92
CA MET A 23 7.54 -37.53 11.09
C MET A 23 7.71 -37.77 9.59
N LEU A 24 8.22 -38.95 9.19
CA LEU A 24 8.29 -39.40 7.80
C LEU A 24 7.06 -40.22 7.35
N LYS A 25 5.99 -40.25 8.16
CA LYS A 25 4.65 -40.70 7.75
C LYS A 25 3.72 -39.56 7.32
N SER A 26 4.24 -38.42 6.87
CA SER A 26 3.44 -37.44 6.12
C SER A 26 3.56 -37.60 4.60
N CYS A 27 4.40 -38.52 4.09
CA CYS A 27 4.16 -39.12 2.78
C CYS A 27 3.16 -40.27 2.93
N GLN A 28 1.93 -39.95 3.35
CA GLN A 28 0.86 -40.51 2.54
C GLN A 28 1.08 -39.81 1.20
N ALA A 29 1.56 -40.57 0.21
CA ALA A 29 1.17 -40.25 -1.15
C ALA A 29 -0.32 -39.93 -1.04
N ASP A 30 -0.74 -38.75 -1.48
CA ASP A 30 -2.13 -38.55 -1.85
C ASP A 30 -2.41 -39.70 -2.81
N ASN A 31 -2.97 -40.78 -2.28
CA ASN A 31 -3.70 -41.73 -3.06
C ASN A 31 -4.91 -40.92 -3.49
N LEU A 32 -4.71 -40.06 -4.49
CA LEU A 32 -5.68 -39.84 -5.55
C LEU A 32 -6.08 -41.26 -5.92
N ILE A 33 -7.21 -41.70 -5.36
CA ILE A 33 -7.73 -43.05 -5.51
C ILE A 33 -8.08 -43.16 -6.99
N TYR A 34 -7.10 -43.49 -7.81
CA TYR A 34 -7.29 -43.85 -9.19
C TYR A 34 -7.37 -45.36 -9.23
N SER A 35 -8.58 -45.88 -9.28
CA SER A 35 -8.78 -47.27 -9.64
C SER A 35 -8.61 -47.35 -11.15
N ARG A 36 -7.45 -47.88 -11.58
CA ARG A 36 -7.14 -48.14 -13.01
C ARG A 36 -8.21 -49.02 -13.69
N THR A 37 -9.07 -49.65 -12.91
CA THR A 37 -10.25 -50.40 -13.31
C THR A 37 -11.50 -49.69 -12.77
N GLY A 38 -12.15 -48.86 -13.59
CA GLY A 38 -13.47 -48.28 -13.29
C GLY A 38 -13.58 -46.77 -13.48
N ASP A 39 -12.52 -46.00 -13.21
CA ASP A 39 -12.61 -44.54 -13.26
C ASP A 39 -12.60 -43.99 -14.69
N LEU A 40 -13.40 -42.94 -14.91
CA LEU A 40 -13.45 -42.25 -16.19
C LEU A 40 -12.13 -41.57 -16.56
N PHE A 41 -11.85 -41.49 -17.86
CA PHE A 41 -10.70 -40.74 -18.35
C PHE A 41 -10.82 -39.25 -18.01
N GLN A 42 -9.68 -38.64 -17.65
CA GLN A 42 -9.58 -37.20 -17.48
C GLN A 42 -9.98 -36.49 -18.79
N PRO A 43 -10.91 -35.51 -18.74
CA PRO A 43 -11.27 -34.71 -19.91
C PRO A 43 -10.06 -34.03 -20.53
N LYS A 44 -10.00 -34.01 -21.87
CA LYS A 44 -8.95 -33.29 -22.60
C LYS A 44 -9.57 -32.09 -23.31
N PHE A 45 -9.02 -30.89 -23.05
CA PHE A 45 -9.44 -29.68 -23.75
C PHE A 45 -9.09 -29.75 -25.23
N VAL A 46 -9.99 -29.22 -26.07
CA VAL A 46 -9.76 -29.13 -27.53
C VAL A 46 -8.81 -27.98 -27.86
N LEU A 47 -8.96 -26.85 -27.16
CA LEU A 47 -8.14 -25.66 -27.33
C LEU A 47 -6.97 -25.65 -26.33
N ALA A 48 -5.85 -25.03 -26.73
CA ALA A 48 -4.70 -24.84 -25.84
C ALA A 48 -5.00 -23.87 -24.69
N ALA A 49 -5.91 -22.92 -24.91
CA ALA A 49 -6.42 -22.01 -23.90
C ALA A 49 -7.93 -21.77 -24.13
N PRO A 50 -8.70 -21.41 -23.08
CA PRO A 50 -10.11 -21.05 -23.21
C PRO A 50 -10.30 -19.87 -24.16
N LEU A 51 -11.43 -19.83 -24.87
CA LEU A 51 -11.80 -18.65 -25.64
C LEU A 51 -12.39 -17.61 -24.68
N VAL A 52 -11.78 -16.42 -24.63
CA VAL A 52 -12.25 -15.29 -23.83
C VAL A 52 -12.77 -14.22 -24.78
N GLN A 53 -13.93 -13.66 -24.44
CA GLN A 53 -14.46 -12.47 -25.08
C GLN A 53 -15.19 -11.64 -24.05
N SER A 54 -14.77 -10.39 -23.84
CA SER A 54 -15.29 -9.52 -22.79
C SER A 54 -15.21 -10.23 -21.42
N ASN A 55 -16.31 -10.26 -20.68
CA ASN A 55 -16.47 -11.00 -19.44
C ASN A 55 -17.12 -12.38 -19.64
N SER A 56 -16.74 -13.11 -20.68
CA SER A 56 -17.27 -14.44 -20.96
C SER A 56 -16.15 -15.41 -21.35
N ILE A 57 -16.31 -16.67 -20.97
CA ILE A 57 -15.35 -17.75 -21.21
C ILE A 57 -16.07 -18.92 -21.87
N ALA A 58 -15.54 -19.42 -22.98
CA ALA A 58 -15.99 -20.67 -23.59
C ALA A 58 -14.93 -21.77 -23.44
N LEU A 59 -15.40 -22.96 -23.07
CA LEU A 59 -14.58 -24.18 -22.97
C LEU A 59 -15.17 -25.26 -23.87
N VAL A 60 -14.27 -26.04 -24.48
CA VAL A 60 -14.62 -27.21 -25.30
C VAL A 60 -13.64 -28.33 -24.97
N TRP A 61 -14.16 -29.53 -24.76
CA TRP A 61 -13.37 -30.74 -24.47
C TRP A 61 -13.84 -31.92 -25.32
N TYR A 62 -13.02 -32.95 -25.39
CA TYR A 62 -13.41 -34.21 -26.03
C TYR A 62 -14.37 -34.98 -25.13
N LYS A 63 -15.37 -35.61 -25.74
CA LYS A 63 -16.30 -36.51 -25.04
C LYS A 63 -15.50 -37.62 -24.33
N VAL A 64 -15.76 -37.79 -23.04
CA VAL A 64 -15.32 -38.95 -22.27
C VAL A 64 -16.40 -40.03 -22.39
N ASN A 65 -16.03 -41.23 -22.81
CA ASN A 65 -16.96 -42.35 -22.89
C ASN A 65 -17.49 -42.70 -21.49
N GLU A 66 -18.76 -43.08 -21.39
CA GLU A 66 -19.43 -43.44 -20.12
C GLU A 66 -19.54 -42.30 -19.09
N ALA A 67 -19.20 -41.06 -19.48
CA ALA A 67 -19.53 -39.89 -18.69
C ALA A 67 -21.02 -39.55 -18.81
N ASP A 68 -21.69 -39.44 -17.67
CA ASP A 68 -23.09 -38.99 -17.57
C ASP A 68 -23.19 -37.46 -17.65
N SER A 69 -22.19 -36.77 -17.11
CA SER A 69 -22.10 -35.30 -17.12
C SER A 69 -20.66 -34.84 -16.90
N TYR A 70 -20.45 -33.53 -16.82
CA TYR A 70 -19.20 -32.89 -16.50
C TYR A 70 -19.42 -31.82 -15.44
N THR A 71 -18.52 -31.73 -14.46
CA THR A 71 -18.49 -30.63 -13.50
C THR A 71 -17.36 -29.68 -13.86
N ILE A 72 -17.68 -28.38 -13.93
CA ILE A 72 -16.75 -27.28 -14.20
C ILE A 72 -16.79 -26.33 -13.02
N GLU A 73 -15.63 -25.98 -12.49
CA GLU A 73 -15.50 -25.01 -11.40
C GLU A 73 -14.57 -23.86 -11.78
N LEU A 74 -15.01 -22.64 -11.51
CA LEU A 74 -14.24 -21.41 -11.63
C LEU A 74 -13.75 -21.01 -10.24
N HIS A 75 -12.44 -20.85 -10.07
CA HIS A 75 -11.81 -20.39 -8.83
C HIS A 75 -11.05 -19.09 -9.06
N THR A 76 -10.98 -18.23 -8.05
CA THR A 76 -10.20 -16.98 -8.10
C THR A 76 -8.79 -17.12 -7.54
N ASP A 77 -8.42 -18.33 -7.10
CA ASP A 77 -7.08 -18.69 -6.63
C ASP A 77 -6.57 -19.97 -7.33
N ASN A 78 -5.25 -20.11 -7.42
CA ASN A 78 -4.61 -21.25 -8.07
C ASN A 78 -4.57 -22.53 -7.21
N TYR A 79 -5.03 -22.48 -5.97
CA TYR A 79 -5.16 -23.64 -5.07
C TYR A 79 -6.57 -24.23 -5.07
N TYR A 80 -7.49 -23.67 -5.87
CA TYR A 80 -8.88 -24.12 -6.00
C TYR A 80 -9.64 -24.15 -4.67
N LYS A 81 -9.44 -23.11 -3.84
CA LYS A 81 -10.10 -22.95 -2.53
C LYS A 81 -11.19 -21.88 -2.53
N SER A 82 -11.13 -20.94 -3.46
CA SER A 82 -12.04 -19.81 -3.63
C SER A 82 -12.96 -20.07 -4.82
N LEU A 83 -13.91 -20.99 -4.64
CA LEU A 83 -14.92 -21.30 -5.63
C LEU A 83 -15.78 -20.06 -5.90
N TYR A 84 -15.73 -19.57 -7.14
CA TYR A 84 -16.61 -18.52 -7.62
C TYR A 84 -17.95 -19.10 -8.10
N LYS A 85 -17.89 -20.13 -8.95
CA LYS A 85 -19.09 -20.76 -9.52
C LYS A 85 -18.80 -22.19 -9.99
N GLU A 86 -19.81 -23.05 -9.87
CA GLU A 86 -19.81 -24.43 -10.35
C GLU A 86 -20.92 -24.62 -11.39
N TYR A 87 -20.63 -25.44 -12.40
CA TYR A 87 -21.57 -25.86 -13.43
C TYR A 87 -21.56 -27.38 -13.54
N THR A 88 -22.73 -27.96 -13.82
CA THR A 88 -22.85 -29.36 -14.25
C THR A 88 -23.56 -29.39 -15.60
N VAL A 89 -22.93 -29.97 -16.62
CA VAL A 89 -23.44 -30.02 -18.00
C VAL A 89 -23.30 -31.43 -18.59
N THR A 90 -24.12 -31.77 -19.57
CA THR A 90 -24.01 -33.03 -20.32
C THR A 90 -23.29 -32.85 -21.66
N ASP A 91 -23.26 -31.63 -22.18
CA ASP A 91 -22.55 -31.27 -23.40
C ASP A 91 -21.03 -31.27 -23.19
N THR A 92 -20.28 -31.31 -24.28
CA THR A 92 -18.80 -31.23 -24.26
C THR A 92 -18.27 -29.82 -24.48
N GLN A 93 -19.13 -28.83 -24.24
CA GLN A 93 -18.81 -27.42 -24.30
C GLN A 93 -19.64 -26.64 -23.29
N ILE A 94 -19.12 -25.51 -22.85
CA ILE A 94 -19.88 -24.56 -22.02
C ILE A 94 -19.50 -23.12 -22.37
N PHE A 95 -20.49 -22.25 -22.39
CA PHE A 95 -20.32 -20.81 -22.45
C PHE A 95 -20.69 -20.24 -21.07
N MET A 96 -19.72 -19.61 -20.42
CA MET A 96 -19.86 -19.03 -19.09
C MET A 96 -19.82 -17.52 -19.25
N ASP A 97 -20.98 -16.88 -19.16
CA ASP A 97 -21.17 -15.46 -19.40
C ASP A 97 -21.54 -14.69 -18.13
N ASP A 98 -21.53 -13.37 -18.27
CA ASP A 98 -21.85 -12.40 -17.21
C ASP A 98 -21.10 -12.70 -15.89
N ILE A 99 -19.78 -12.89 -16.00
CA ILE A 99 -18.84 -13.04 -14.87
C ILE A 99 -18.01 -11.75 -14.68
N PRO A 100 -17.23 -11.59 -13.62
CA PRO A 100 -16.41 -10.39 -13.40
C PRO A 100 -15.41 -10.10 -14.55
N TYR A 101 -15.29 -8.82 -14.93
CA TYR A 101 -14.22 -8.32 -15.81
C TYR A 101 -12.85 -8.35 -15.12
N LYS A 102 -11.77 -8.29 -15.91
CA LYS A 102 -10.36 -8.24 -15.46
C LYS A 102 -10.05 -9.24 -14.34
N THR A 103 -10.64 -10.42 -14.39
CA THR A 103 -10.58 -11.41 -13.32
C THR A 103 -9.91 -12.67 -13.85
N GLN A 104 -8.83 -13.08 -13.18
CA GLN A 104 -8.16 -14.34 -13.44
C GLN A 104 -8.95 -15.47 -12.79
N PHE A 105 -9.43 -16.39 -13.63
CA PHE A 105 -10.05 -17.64 -13.19
C PHE A 105 -9.08 -18.80 -13.37
N TYR A 106 -9.01 -19.66 -12.36
CA TYR A 106 -8.40 -20.97 -12.38
C TYR A 106 -9.52 -21.99 -12.48
N ILE A 107 -9.54 -22.73 -13.58
CA ILE A 107 -10.68 -23.54 -13.96
C ILE A 107 -10.32 -25.01 -13.86
N ARG A 108 -11.19 -25.82 -13.25
CA ARG A 108 -11.08 -27.27 -13.25
C ARG A 108 -12.32 -27.93 -13.83
N LEU A 109 -12.13 -29.00 -14.58
CA LEU A 109 -13.16 -29.78 -15.27
C LEU A 109 -12.99 -31.28 -14.94
N ARG A 110 -14.06 -31.98 -14.57
CA ARG A 110 -14.05 -33.46 -14.48
C ARG A 110 -15.25 -34.06 -15.22
N ALA A 111 -15.12 -35.30 -15.65
CA ALA A 111 -16.22 -36.13 -16.09
C ALA A 111 -16.84 -36.86 -14.89
N ASN A 112 -18.17 -36.89 -14.85
CA ASN A 112 -18.93 -37.55 -13.80
C ASN A 112 -19.48 -38.87 -14.33
N HIS A 113 -19.32 -39.93 -13.54
CA HIS A 113 -19.89 -41.25 -13.79
C HIS A 113 -21.20 -41.41 -12.99
N ALA A 114 -22.04 -42.36 -13.37
CA ALA A 114 -23.25 -42.71 -12.62
C ALA A 114 -22.96 -43.08 -11.15
N ASP A 115 -21.86 -43.80 -10.95
CA ASP A 115 -21.25 -44.04 -9.65
C ASP A 115 -20.15 -43.00 -9.40
N ALA A 116 -20.39 -42.12 -8.42
CA ALA A 116 -19.48 -41.04 -8.07
C ALA A 116 -18.09 -41.52 -7.60
N ALA A 117 -17.95 -42.79 -7.20
CA ALA A 117 -16.65 -43.40 -6.90
C ALA A 117 -15.73 -43.50 -8.13
N HIS A 118 -16.30 -43.40 -9.34
CA HIS A 118 -15.62 -43.58 -10.62
C HIS A 118 -15.54 -42.30 -11.47
N ASN A 119 -15.76 -41.13 -10.85
CA ASN A 119 -15.52 -39.84 -11.52
C ASN A 119 -14.07 -39.72 -12.00
N SER A 120 -13.86 -38.98 -13.08
CA SER A 120 -12.52 -38.75 -13.57
C SER A 120 -11.70 -37.88 -12.60
N GLN A 121 -10.38 -37.90 -12.78
CA GLN A 121 -9.52 -36.84 -12.28
C GLN A 121 -9.88 -35.48 -12.91
N TRP A 122 -9.52 -34.40 -12.21
CA TRP A 122 -9.70 -33.03 -12.70
C TRP A 122 -8.70 -32.68 -13.80
N ALA A 123 -9.17 -32.12 -14.90
CA ALA A 123 -8.38 -31.38 -15.88
C ALA A 123 -8.34 -29.89 -15.51
N TYR A 124 -7.26 -29.19 -15.85
CA TYR A 124 -7.02 -27.81 -15.41
C TYR A 124 -6.73 -26.87 -16.57
N THR A 125 -7.23 -25.65 -16.48
CA THR A 125 -6.93 -24.54 -17.39
C THR A 125 -7.12 -23.20 -16.66
N SER A 126 -6.83 -22.08 -17.31
CA SER A 126 -7.04 -20.75 -16.73
C SER A 126 -7.39 -19.74 -17.81
N ALA A 127 -8.08 -18.67 -17.41
CA ALA A 127 -8.48 -17.59 -18.29
C ALA A 127 -8.54 -16.26 -17.53
N LEU A 128 -8.08 -15.19 -18.16
CA LEU A 128 -8.24 -13.82 -17.68
C LEU A 128 -9.31 -13.15 -18.53
N THR A 129 -10.43 -12.74 -17.92
CA THR A 129 -11.44 -11.94 -18.62
C THR A 129 -10.89 -10.58 -19.01
N GLU A 130 -11.43 -10.00 -20.09
CA GLU A 130 -10.96 -8.72 -20.62
C GLU A 130 -11.29 -7.56 -19.65
N ASP A 131 -10.67 -6.40 -19.89
CA ASP A 131 -11.04 -5.19 -19.18
C ASP A 131 -12.50 -4.83 -19.45
N ARG A 132 -13.14 -4.21 -18.47
CA ARG A 132 -14.48 -3.67 -18.63
C ARG A 132 -14.48 -2.61 -19.74
N PRO A 133 -15.42 -2.64 -20.70
CA PRO A 133 -15.58 -1.54 -21.64
C PRO A 133 -15.74 -0.20 -20.92
N ALA A 134 -15.31 0.88 -21.57
CA ALA A 134 -15.47 2.22 -21.02
C ALA A 134 -16.95 2.49 -20.67
N PHE A 135 -17.18 3.10 -19.52
CA PHE A 135 -18.49 3.49 -19.02
C PHE A 135 -18.46 4.98 -18.65
N ALA A 136 -19.64 5.61 -18.57
CA ALA A 136 -19.73 7.01 -18.21
C ALA A 136 -19.42 7.22 -16.71
N GLU A 137 -18.54 8.18 -16.39
CA GLU A 137 -18.24 8.59 -15.01
C GLU A 137 -19.21 9.70 -14.57
N ILE A 138 -20.45 9.30 -14.29
CA ILE A 138 -21.54 10.25 -13.97
C ILE A 138 -21.75 10.46 -12.48
N LEU A 139 -21.36 9.52 -11.61
CA LEU A 139 -21.49 9.66 -10.17
C LEU A 139 -20.43 10.62 -9.64
N GLN A 140 -20.87 11.72 -9.03
CA GLN A 140 -19.95 12.75 -8.57
C GLN A 140 -19.31 12.35 -7.24
N ARG A 141 -18.12 12.90 -6.99
CA ARG A 141 -17.46 12.78 -5.68
C ARG A 141 -18.38 13.33 -4.59
N VAL A 142 -18.47 12.62 -3.47
CA VAL A 142 -19.21 13.10 -2.30
C VAL A 142 -18.46 14.25 -1.64
N GLU A 143 -19.09 15.42 -1.58
CA GLU A 143 -18.53 16.57 -0.86
C GLU A 143 -18.73 16.42 0.65
N LYS A 144 -17.75 16.86 1.45
CA LYS A 144 -17.78 16.73 2.91
C LYS A 144 -19.03 17.37 3.54
N LEU A 145 -19.51 18.47 2.98
CA LEU A 145 -20.71 19.18 3.45
C LEU A 145 -22.02 18.39 3.25
N ASN A 146 -22.01 17.39 2.37
CA ASN A 146 -23.15 16.53 2.07
C ASN A 146 -23.19 15.27 2.95
N ILE A 147 -22.26 15.14 3.90
CA ILE A 147 -22.13 13.98 4.78
C ILE A 147 -22.55 14.37 6.19
N THR A 148 -23.45 13.58 6.78
CA THR A 148 -23.79 13.64 8.20
C THR A 148 -23.40 12.32 8.88
N GLU A 149 -23.68 12.19 10.18
CA GLU A 149 -23.38 10.96 10.93
C GLU A 149 -24.20 9.77 10.44
N THR A 150 -25.41 10.01 9.92
CA THR A 150 -26.38 8.96 9.58
C THR A 150 -26.96 9.10 8.18
N SER A 151 -26.49 10.07 7.40
CA SER A 151 -26.94 10.27 6.03
C SER A 151 -25.87 10.85 5.11
N VAL A 152 -26.08 10.68 3.81
CA VAL A 152 -25.28 11.31 2.75
C VAL A 152 -26.19 11.80 1.63
N LYS A 153 -25.87 12.96 1.07
CA LYS A 153 -26.46 13.44 -0.19
C LYS A 153 -25.51 13.15 -1.34
N LEU A 154 -26.03 12.44 -2.34
CA LEU A 154 -25.29 11.94 -3.49
C LEU A 154 -25.81 12.64 -4.75
N ASN A 155 -24.92 12.93 -5.69
CA ASN A 155 -25.25 13.61 -6.93
C ASN A 155 -24.65 12.86 -8.12
N TRP A 156 -25.36 12.82 -9.24
CA TRP A 156 -24.86 12.31 -10.51
C TRP A 156 -25.31 13.22 -11.67
N ILE A 157 -24.58 13.13 -12.77
CA ILE A 157 -24.94 13.84 -14.00
C ILE A 157 -26.18 13.17 -14.60
N VAL A 158 -27.28 13.93 -14.75
CA VAL A 158 -28.49 13.47 -15.46
C VAL A 158 -28.20 13.47 -16.96
N ASP A 159 -28.16 12.28 -17.55
CA ASP A 159 -27.92 12.09 -18.97
C ASP A 159 -28.88 11.03 -19.54
N ALA A 160 -29.62 11.39 -20.59
CA ALA A 160 -30.56 10.50 -21.24
C ALA A 160 -29.89 9.28 -21.89
N GLN A 161 -28.61 9.38 -22.27
CA GLN A 161 -27.85 8.24 -22.81
C GLN A 161 -27.35 7.29 -21.72
N ASN A 162 -27.26 7.78 -20.48
CA ASN A 162 -26.76 7.05 -19.32
C ASN A 162 -27.77 7.16 -18.18
N PRO A 163 -28.97 6.56 -18.32
CA PRO A 163 -30.00 6.64 -17.30
C PRO A 163 -29.53 5.98 -16.01
N VAL A 164 -30.01 6.51 -14.89
CA VAL A 164 -29.81 5.95 -13.55
C VAL A 164 -31.18 5.66 -12.95
N ASP A 165 -31.37 4.44 -12.46
CA ASP A 165 -32.65 4.01 -11.88
C ASP A 165 -32.54 3.49 -10.45
N SER A 166 -31.32 3.23 -9.98
CA SER A 166 -31.09 2.62 -8.68
C SER A 166 -29.70 2.93 -8.15
N ILE A 167 -29.58 2.73 -6.84
CA ILE A 167 -28.39 3.07 -6.06
C ILE A 167 -28.10 1.96 -5.05
N SER A 168 -26.81 1.76 -4.77
CA SER A 168 -26.31 0.89 -3.69
C SER A 168 -25.28 1.64 -2.89
N VAL A 169 -25.42 1.61 -1.56
CA VAL A 169 -24.46 2.11 -0.58
C VAL A 169 -24.08 0.95 0.32
N GLU A 170 -22.84 0.48 0.19
CA GLU A 170 -22.34 -0.73 0.83
C GLU A 170 -21.20 -0.39 1.80
N PRO A 171 -21.24 -0.88 3.06
CA PRO A 171 -20.10 -0.78 3.96
C PRO A 171 -18.85 -1.40 3.31
N ALA A 172 -17.78 -0.61 3.20
CA ALA A 172 -16.56 -1.01 2.51
C ALA A 172 -15.73 -2.03 3.31
N LEU A 173 -15.75 -1.91 4.64
CA LEU A 173 -14.94 -2.73 5.56
C LEU A 173 -15.81 -3.60 6.48
N ALA A 174 -16.84 -3.01 7.09
CA ALA A 174 -17.75 -3.64 8.05
C ALA A 174 -18.88 -4.39 7.32
N LYS A 175 -18.55 -5.54 6.70
CA LYS A 175 -19.48 -6.32 5.84
C LYS A 175 -20.71 -6.88 6.56
N GLU A 176 -20.67 -6.91 7.89
CA GLU A 176 -21.79 -7.27 8.75
C GLU A 176 -22.87 -6.19 8.83
N LEU A 177 -22.52 -4.93 8.53
CA LEU A 177 -23.49 -3.85 8.45
C LEU A 177 -24.34 -4.00 7.18
N PRO A 178 -25.64 -3.65 7.24
CA PRO A 178 -26.52 -3.79 6.10
C PRO A 178 -26.13 -2.84 4.97
N ALA A 179 -26.10 -3.36 3.75
CA ALA A 179 -26.07 -2.54 2.54
C ALA A 179 -27.44 -1.88 2.32
N ILE A 180 -27.42 -0.65 1.79
CA ILE A 180 -28.63 0.09 1.41
C ILE A 180 -28.71 0.11 -0.11
N GLY A 181 -29.58 -0.73 -0.66
CA GLY A 181 -29.88 -0.77 -2.10
C GLY A 181 -31.35 -0.48 -2.36
N ARG A 182 -31.66 0.44 -3.27
CA ARG A 182 -33.05 0.71 -3.69
C ARG A 182 -33.14 1.32 -5.09
N TYR A 183 -34.33 1.20 -5.68
CA TYR A 183 -34.72 2.04 -6.81
C TYR A 183 -34.87 3.49 -6.36
N LEU A 184 -34.53 4.40 -7.27
CA LEU A 184 -34.70 5.84 -7.09
C LEU A 184 -36.15 6.25 -7.37
N THR A 185 -36.61 7.33 -6.74
CA THR A 185 -37.90 7.92 -7.08
C THR A 185 -37.81 8.71 -8.39
N SER A 186 -38.96 8.99 -9.02
CA SER A 186 -39.01 9.81 -10.23
C SER A 186 -38.36 11.19 -10.04
N GLU A 187 -38.53 11.79 -8.86
CA GLU A 187 -37.93 13.07 -8.50
C GLU A 187 -36.41 12.97 -8.43
N GLU A 188 -35.88 11.96 -7.74
CA GLU A 188 -34.43 11.71 -7.61
C GLU A 188 -33.77 11.47 -8.97
N ILE A 189 -34.41 10.67 -9.83
CA ILE A 189 -33.96 10.43 -11.21
C ILE A 189 -33.91 11.75 -11.99
N SER A 190 -34.94 12.58 -11.87
CA SER A 190 -35.04 13.85 -12.59
C SER A 190 -34.06 14.93 -12.11
N SER A 191 -33.77 14.96 -10.81
CA SER A 191 -32.85 15.93 -10.21
C SER A 191 -31.38 15.50 -10.29
N GLY A 192 -31.11 14.21 -10.43
CA GLY A 192 -29.75 13.66 -10.36
C GLY A 192 -29.23 13.60 -8.93
N GLU A 193 -30.11 13.50 -7.93
CA GLU A 193 -29.76 13.61 -6.53
C GLU A 193 -30.57 12.64 -5.67
N ALA A 194 -29.92 12.00 -4.70
CA ALA A 194 -30.58 11.20 -3.68
C ALA A 194 -29.96 11.43 -2.30
N THR A 195 -30.82 11.47 -1.26
CA THR A 195 -30.36 11.42 0.13
C THR A 195 -30.53 10.00 0.67
N ILE A 196 -29.43 9.42 1.15
CA ILE A 196 -29.42 8.09 1.75
C ILE A 196 -29.30 8.28 3.26
N THR A 197 -30.22 7.70 4.02
CA THR A 197 -30.29 7.76 5.48
C THR A 197 -30.10 6.37 6.09
N GLY A 198 -29.89 6.29 7.41
CA GLY A 198 -29.70 5.01 8.10
C GLY A 198 -28.26 4.49 8.00
N LEU A 199 -27.30 5.38 7.75
CA LEU A 199 -25.89 5.04 7.81
C LEU A 199 -25.44 4.93 9.28
N GLU A 200 -24.55 3.98 9.54
CA GLU A 200 -23.76 3.97 10.77
C GLU A 200 -22.72 5.09 10.75
N LYS A 201 -22.48 5.70 11.92
CA LYS A 201 -21.50 6.76 12.10
C LYS A 201 -20.06 6.28 11.84
N ASN A 202 -19.20 7.20 11.40
CA ASN A 202 -17.77 6.97 11.18
C ASN A 202 -17.43 5.73 10.31
N THR A 203 -18.37 5.32 9.47
CA THR A 203 -18.31 4.07 8.70
C THR A 203 -17.98 4.39 7.25
N LEU A 204 -17.08 3.61 6.67
CA LEU A 204 -16.67 3.77 5.29
C LEU A 204 -17.65 3.05 4.37
N TYR A 205 -18.15 3.74 3.35
CA TYR A 205 -19.10 3.23 2.37
C TYR A 205 -18.59 3.38 0.94
N ASN A 206 -18.90 2.38 0.12
CA ASN A 206 -18.80 2.42 -1.34
C ASN A 206 -20.19 2.65 -1.93
N VAL A 207 -20.30 3.61 -2.84
CA VAL A 207 -21.54 3.99 -3.50
C VAL A 207 -21.42 3.69 -4.98
N ASN A 208 -22.45 3.06 -5.53
CA ASN A 208 -22.61 2.86 -6.96
C ASN A 208 -24.03 3.29 -7.37
N VAL A 209 -24.13 3.88 -8.56
CA VAL A 209 -25.41 4.10 -9.24
C VAL A 209 -25.49 3.17 -10.46
N TYR A 210 -26.69 2.76 -10.83
CA TYR A 210 -26.89 1.72 -11.83
C TYR A 210 -27.92 2.10 -12.89
N ASP A 211 -27.75 1.51 -14.06
CA ASP A 211 -28.82 1.29 -15.05
C ASP A 211 -29.22 -0.19 -15.00
N THR A 212 -30.33 -0.51 -14.35
CA THR A 212 -30.77 -1.90 -14.20
C THR A 212 -31.38 -2.48 -15.47
N ASN A 213 -31.66 -1.66 -16.48
CA ASN A 213 -32.17 -2.09 -17.78
C ASN A 213 -31.09 -2.77 -18.64
N LYS A 214 -29.80 -2.57 -18.32
CA LYS A 214 -28.72 -3.30 -18.99
C LYS A 214 -28.85 -4.80 -18.73
N PRO A 215 -28.71 -5.66 -19.76
CA PRO A 215 -28.98 -7.08 -19.61
C PRO A 215 -27.93 -7.80 -18.74
N ARG A 216 -26.68 -7.36 -18.79
CA ARG A 216 -25.55 -7.98 -18.08
C ARG A 216 -25.31 -7.31 -16.74
N ARG A 217 -25.23 -8.09 -15.66
CA ARG A 217 -25.02 -7.63 -14.28
C ARG A 217 -23.81 -6.73 -14.15
N TYR A 218 -22.69 -7.10 -14.76
CA TYR A 218 -21.42 -6.38 -14.62
C TYR A 218 -21.35 -5.10 -15.48
N ASP A 219 -22.35 -4.86 -16.34
CA ASP A 219 -22.47 -3.65 -17.15
C ASP A 219 -23.38 -2.58 -16.50
N LYS A 220 -24.21 -2.97 -15.52
CA LYS A 220 -25.16 -2.10 -14.80
C LYS A 220 -24.53 -0.94 -14.03
N PRO A 221 -23.48 -1.12 -13.20
CA PRO A 221 -22.95 -0.04 -12.37
C PRO A 221 -22.20 1.00 -13.20
N TYR A 222 -22.25 2.28 -12.86
CA TYR A 222 -21.36 3.29 -13.43
C TYR A 222 -20.01 3.30 -12.67
N ASN A 223 -19.44 4.48 -12.40
CA ASN A 223 -18.30 4.62 -11.50
C ASN A 223 -18.72 4.45 -10.04
N GLN A 224 -17.78 3.99 -9.22
CA GLN A 224 -17.91 3.90 -7.77
C GLN A 224 -17.31 5.15 -7.12
N VAL A 225 -17.96 5.66 -6.06
CA VAL A 225 -17.36 6.66 -5.18
C VAL A 225 -17.36 6.16 -3.75
N THR A 226 -16.35 6.55 -2.97
CA THR A 226 -16.19 6.14 -1.59
C THR A 226 -16.29 7.36 -0.68
N PHE A 227 -16.97 7.23 0.46
CA PHE A 227 -17.04 8.26 1.49
C PHE A 227 -17.11 7.62 2.88
N ARG A 228 -16.76 8.38 3.92
CA ARG A 228 -16.97 7.99 5.32
C ARG A 228 -18.07 8.85 5.91
N SER A 229 -19.08 8.25 6.53
CA SER A 229 -20.08 9.01 7.30
C SER A 229 -19.42 9.80 8.43
N ALA A 230 -20.02 10.91 8.84
CA ALA A 230 -19.46 11.67 9.94
C ALA A 230 -19.52 10.87 11.26
N GLY A 231 -18.72 11.27 12.22
CA GLY A 231 -18.88 10.89 13.62
C GLY A 231 -19.05 12.15 14.46
N PRO A 232 -19.06 12.02 15.80
CA PRO A 232 -18.98 13.18 16.67
C PRO A 232 -17.74 14.02 16.33
N SER A 233 -17.70 15.29 16.74
CA SER A 233 -16.52 16.13 16.57
C SER A 233 -15.29 15.45 17.15
N ALA A 234 -14.15 15.54 16.45
CA ALA A 234 -12.89 15.02 16.95
C ALA A 234 -12.53 15.72 18.27
N GLU A 235 -12.52 14.95 19.36
CA GLU A 235 -11.98 15.39 20.65
C GLU A 235 -10.47 15.12 20.69
N THR A 236 -9.74 15.98 21.40
CA THR A 236 -8.34 15.71 21.74
C THR A 236 -8.29 14.79 22.95
N ILE A 237 -7.66 13.63 22.80
CA ILE A 237 -7.36 12.70 23.89
C ILE A 237 -5.97 13.02 24.41
N LEU A 238 -5.88 13.39 25.70
CA LEU A 238 -4.59 13.59 26.37
C LEU A 238 -3.98 12.23 26.70
N VAL A 239 -2.71 12.04 26.35
CA VAL A 239 -1.95 10.82 26.60
C VAL A 239 -0.76 11.15 27.50
N GLU A 240 -0.94 10.88 28.79
CA GLU A 240 0.07 11.09 29.82
C GLU A 240 1.16 10.01 29.78
N ASN A 241 2.32 10.32 30.33
CA ASN A 241 3.41 9.38 30.50
C ASN A 241 2.96 8.12 31.26
N GLY A 242 3.34 6.95 30.77
CA GLY A 242 2.91 5.65 31.30
C GLY A 242 1.58 5.14 30.74
N THR A 243 0.86 5.91 29.92
CA THR A 243 -0.30 5.41 29.17
C THR A 243 0.13 4.35 28.16
N ASP A 244 -0.62 3.25 28.07
CA ASP A 244 -0.46 2.26 27.01
C ASP A 244 -1.02 2.79 25.68
N LEU A 245 -0.19 3.54 24.96
CA LEU A 245 -0.55 4.12 23.66
C LEU A 245 -0.89 3.04 22.63
N ASP A 246 -0.26 1.86 22.68
CA ASP A 246 -0.56 0.77 21.74
C ASP A 246 -2.00 0.27 21.92
N ALA A 247 -2.38 -0.05 23.16
CA ALA A 247 -3.71 -0.52 23.48
C ALA A 247 -4.78 0.53 23.17
N LEU A 248 -4.51 1.80 23.51
CA LEU A 248 -5.42 2.92 23.23
C LEU A 248 -5.69 3.09 21.73
N LEU A 249 -4.64 3.16 20.92
CA LEU A 249 -4.79 3.35 19.48
C LEU A 249 -5.49 2.16 18.80
N ARG A 250 -5.22 0.93 19.25
CA ARG A 250 -5.87 -0.28 18.72
C ARG A 250 -7.35 -0.32 19.06
N ALA A 251 -7.71 -0.09 20.32
CA ALA A 251 -9.12 -0.06 20.75
C ALA A 251 -9.90 0.99 19.94
N ASN A 252 -9.31 2.18 19.79
CA ASN A 252 -9.96 3.27 19.09
C ASN A 252 -10.05 3.07 17.58
N ASN A 253 -9.18 2.27 16.95
CA ASN A 253 -9.17 2.05 15.49
C ASN A 253 -10.50 1.46 14.96
N GLU A 254 -11.14 0.59 15.75
CA GLU A 254 -12.38 -0.11 15.39
C GLU A 254 -13.63 0.54 15.99
N ASP A 255 -13.47 1.40 17.01
CA ASP A 255 -14.61 1.98 17.75
C ASP A 255 -15.38 3.02 16.91
N PRO A 256 -16.65 2.78 16.52
CA PRO A 256 -17.42 3.73 15.72
C PRO A 256 -17.76 5.03 16.47
N THR A 257 -17.58 5.07 17.80
CA THR A 257 -17.78 6.27 18.61
C THR A 257 -16.60 7.23 18.57
N ILE A 258 -15.40 6.77 18.18
CA ILE A 258 -14.20 7.59 18.03
C ILE A 258 -14.08 8.03 16.57
N PRO A 259 -14.22 9.32 16.24
CA PRO A 259 -14.25 9.79 14.85
C PRO A 259 -12.89 9.66 14.15
N GLU A 260 -12.90 9.52 12.82
CA GLU A 260 -11.68 9.71 12.02
C GLU A 260 -11.10 11.11 12.26
N GLY A 261 -9.78 11.18 12.44
CA GLY A 261 -9.06 12.43 12.67
C GLY A 261 -8.94 12.82 14.15
N THR A 262 -9.39 11.98 15.08
CA THR A 262 -9.12 12.14 16.53
C THR A 262 -7.64 12.43 16.78
N GLU A 263 -7.40 13.41 17.65
CA GLU A 263 -6.07 13.84 18.05
C GLU A 263 -5.68 13.16 19.36
N TYR A 264 -4.49 12.57 19.38
CA TYR A 264 -3.86 12.06 20.59
C TYR A 264 -2.69 12.97 20.92
N PHE A 265 -2.86 13.78 21.96
CA PHE A 265 -1.85 14.74 22.42
C PHE A 265 -0.94 14.07 23.45
N LEU A 266 0.30 13.82 23.06
CA LEU A 266 1.29 13.09 23.84
C LEU A 266 2.06 14.04 24.75
N GLU A 267 2.10 13.74 26.05
CA GLU A 267 2.86 14.53 27.02
C GLU A 267 4.35 14.61 26.64
N ALA A 268 4.95 15.81 26.72
CA ALA A 268 6.35 16.05 26.42
C ALA A 268 7.27 15.20 27.31
N GLY A 269 8.40 14.75 26.78
CA GLY A 269 9.39 13.92 27.48
C GLY A 269 8.99 12.46 27.68
N SER A 270 7.78 12.08 27.28
CA SER A 270 7.29 10.70 27.42
C SER A 270 7.95 9.72 26.45
N LEU A 271 8.01 8.45 26.86
CA LEU A 271 8.39 7.33 26.00
C LEU A 271 7.23 6.35 25.89
N PHE A 272 6.74 6.16 24.67
CA PHE A 272 5.73 5.17 24.34
C PHE A 272 6.33 4.05 23.50
N LYS A 273 5.66 2.90 23.51
CA LYS A 273 5.94 1.78 22.60
C LYS A 273 4.67 1.44 21.85
N ILE A 274 4.79 1.18 20.56
CA ILE A 274 3.68 0.72 19.74
C ILE A 274 4.11 -0.47 18.90
N THR A 275 3.22 -1.45 18.81
CA THR A 275 3.23 -2.43 17.74
C THR A 275 2.28 -1.87 16.67
N PRO A 276 2.76 -1.35 15.54
CA PRO A 276 1.86 -0.83 14.51
C PRO A 276 0.83 -1.87 14.06
N PHE A 277 -0.34 -1.38 13.64
CA PHE A 277 -1.48 -2.21 13.21
C PHE A 277 -2.03 -1.77 11.86
N THR A 278 -3.03 -2.51 11.36
CA THR A 278 -3.74 -2.14 10.13
C THR A 278 -4.74 -1.03 10.43
N ILE A 279 -4.46 0.17 9.94
CA ILE A 279 -5.26 1.38 10.15
C ILE A 279 -6.57 1.29 9.35
N LEU A 280 -7.70 1.51 10.02
CA LEU A 280 -9.05 1.51 9.45
C LEU A 280 -9.60 2.93 9.24
N LYS A 281 -9.13 3.88 10.04
CA LYS A 281 -9.48 5.31 9.98
C LYS A 281 -8.29 6.17 10.40
N GLY A 282 -8.19 7.35 9.79
CA GLY A 282 -7.16 8.33 10.09
C GLY A 282 -7.19 8.85 11.53
N PHE A 283 -6.05 9.34 12.02
CA PHE A 283 -5.85 9.94 13.33
C PHE A 283 -4.64 10.88 13.31
N LYS A 284 -4.45 11.65 14.39
CA LYS A 284 -3.29 12.50 14.60
C LYS A 284 -2.55 12.14 15.87
N LEU A 285 -1.22 12.01 15.82
CA LEU A 285 -0.38 11.96 17.01
C LEU A 285 0.40 13.26 17.11
N ILE A 286 0.19 14.03 18.18
CA ILE A 286 0.77 15.35 18.36
C ILE A 286 1.58 15.35 19.66
N GLY A 287 2.88 15.58 19.56
CA GLY A 287 3.75 15.65 20.73
C GLY A 287 3.77 17.04 21.37
N GLY A 288 3.66 17.08 22.69
CA GLY A 288 3.79 18.31 23.46
C GLY A 288 5.12 19.03 23.22
N THR A 289 5.05 20.36 23.14
CA THR A 289 6.22 21.23 22.86
C THR A 289 6.87 21.80 24.12
N GLN A 290 6.27 21.59 25.29
CA GLN A 290 6.75 22.08 26.58
C GLN A 290 7.72 21.07 27.21
N GLY A 291 8.93 20.97 26.65
CA GLY A 291 9.98 20.07 27.11
C GLY A 291 10.60 19.25 25.98
N GLU A 292 11.22 18.13 26.36
CA GLU A 292 11.78 17.19 25.38
C GLU A 292 10.68 16.61 24.50
N ARG A 293 11.03 16.31 23.25
CA ARG A 293 10.08 15.72 22.31
C ARG A 293 9.67 14.31 22.79
N PRO A 294 8.37 13.96 22.79
CA PRO A 294 7.96 12.59 23.08
C PRO A 294 8.55 11.61 22.05
N GLN A 295 8.80 10.40 22.52
CA GLN A 295 9.43 9.34 21.75
C GLN A 295 8.49 8.16 21.61
N ILE A 296 8.47 7.56 20.42
CA ILE A 296 7.71 6.34 20.13
C ILE A 296 8.69 5.29 19.59
N GLU A 297 8.88 4.23 20.37
CA GLU A 297 9.51 3.00 19.89
C GLU A 297 8.50 2.21 19.06
N MET A 298 8.87 1.84 17.83
CA MET A 298 8.06 1.02 16.95
C MET A 298 8.67 -0.37 16.79
N ASN A 299 7.87 -1.39 17.06
CA ASN A 299 8.24 -2.81 16.91
C ASN A 299 7.51 -3.48 15.72
N GLY A 300 7.23 -2.69 14.68
CA GLY A 300 6.65 -3.14 13.42
C GLY A 300 6.51 -2.00 12.43
N ASN A 301 5.62 -2.14 11.45
CA ASN A 301 5.33 -1.11 10.44
C ASN A 301 3.82 -0.89 10.33
N TRP A 302 3.40 0.34 10.06
CA TRP A 302 2.00 0.63 9.77
C TRP A 302 1.57 -0.01 8.44
N ASN A 303 0.28 -0.35 8.37
CA ASN A 303 -0.41 -0.77 7.15
C ASN A 303 -1.80 -0.12 7.13
N ILE A 304 -2.45 -0.05 5.96
CA ILE A 304 -3.83 0.43 5.80
C ILE A 304 -4.69 -0.75 5.34
N ALA A 305 -5.91 -0.86 5.85
CA ALA A 305 -6.80 -1.95 5.46
C ALA A 305 -7.12 -1.91 3.96
N GLU A 306 -7.31 -3.08 3.36
CA GLU A 306 -7.63 -3.18 1.92
C GLU A 306 -8.98 -2.53 1.63
N GLY A 307 -9.02 -1.69 0.60
CA GLY A 307 -10.23 -0.95 0.18
C GLY A 307 -10.55 0.27 1.03
N SER A 308 -9.72 0.63 2.02
CA SER A 308 -9.99 1.81 2.85
C SER A 308 -9.80 3.12 2.11
N TYR A 309 -10.55 4.13 2.52
CA TYR A 309 -10.23 5.53 2.33
C TYR A 309 -10.00 6.16 3.71
N LEU A 310 -8.81 6.75 3.88
CA LEU A 310 -8.47 7.57 5.04
C LEU A 310 -8.52 9.04 4.65
N SER A 311 -9.22 9.87 5.42
CA SER A 311 -9.26 11.31 5.16
C SER A 311 -7.89 11.95 5.38
N SER A 312 -7.29 11.68 6.55
CA SER A 312 -5.96 12.21 6.90
C SER A 312 -5.22 11.36 7.94
N LEU A 313 -3.89 11.30 7.87
CA LEU A 313 -3.01 10.87 8.96
C LEU A 313 -2.02 11.99 9.28
N ALA A 314 -1.78 12.29 10.55
CA ALA A 314 -0.83 13.33 10.93
C ALA A 314 0.07 12.90 12.09
N PHE A 315 1.35 13.25 11.99
CA PHE A 315 2.32 13.04 13.05
C PHE A 315 3.10 14.33 13.24
N GLU A 316 3.06 14.90 14.45
CA GLU A 316 3.65 16.21 14.72
C GLU A 316 4.49 16.19 15.98
N ASN A 317 5.70 16.73 15.90
CA ASN A 317 6.62 16.87 17.03
C ASN A 317 6.84 15.56 17.81
N ILE A 318 7.16 14.47 17.10
CA ILE A 318 7.47 13.16 17.71
C ILE A 318 8.80 12.61 17.18
N ARG A 319 9.60 11.98 18.05
CA ARG A 319 10.72 11.13 17.64
C ARG A 319 10.25 9.69 17.51
N PHE A 320 10.29 9.13 16.32
CA PHE A 320 10.06 7.72 16.09
C PHE A 320 11.39 6.97 15.94
N TYR A 321 11.47 5.79 16.52
CA TYR A 321 12.63 4.92 16.32
C TYR A 321 12.26 3.44 16.36
N GLN A 322 13.15 2.60 15.83
CA GLN A 322 12.98 1.14 15.83
C GLN A 322 14.20 0.47 16.48
N THR A 323 13.93 -0.58 17.26
CA THR A 323 14.98 -1.48 17.81
C THR A 323 15.04 -2.82 17.07
N ILE A 324 14.15 -3.02 16.09
CA ILE A 324 14.07 -4.21 15.26
C ILE A 324 14.91 -4.08 13.99
N ASP A 325 15.47 -5.19 13.51
CA ASP A 325 16.50 -5.16 12.46
C ASP A 325 15.96 -4.85 11.06
N ALA A 326 14.73 -5.29 10.74
CA ALA A 326 14.21 -5.28 9.37
C ALA A 326 12.77 -4.77 9.27
N SER A 327 12.57 -3.46 9.40
CA SER A 327 11.24 -2.84 9.32
C SER A 327 11.24 -1.47 8.62
N TYR A 328 10.05 -0.87 8.58
CA TYR A 328 9.69 0.38 7.92
C TYR A 328 8.80 1.19 8.86
N PHE A 329 8.55 2.46 8.55
CA PHE A 329 7.46 3.22 9.16
C PHE A 329 6.11 2.79 8.56
N PHE A 330 6.05 2.66 7.23
CA PHE A 330 4.92 2.09 6.48
C PHE A 330 5.38 1.00 5.50
N ASN A 331 4.65 -0.12 5.44
CA ASN A 331 4.90 -1.19 4.48
C ASN A 331 3.59 -1.88 4.08
N SER A 332 3.00 -1.45 2.96
CA SER A 332 1.65 -1.87 2.57
C SER A 332 1.59 -2.66 1.27
N GLY A 333 0.85 -3.79 1.30
CA GLY A 333 0.68 -4.71 0.17
C GLY A 333 -0.71 -4.76 -0.46
N THR A 334 -1.64 -3.95 0.03
CA THR A 334 -3.07 -3.98 -0.33
C THR A 334 -3.48 -2.68 -1.02
N SER A 335 -4.67 -2.64 -1.63
CA SER A 335 -5.19 -1.41 -2.24
C SER A 335 -5.80 -0.48 -1.18
N TRP A 336 -5.60 0.83 -1.26
CA TRP A 336 -6.19 1.82 -0.35
C TRP A 336 -6.00 3.24 -0.87
N THR A 337 -6.71 4.21 -0.28
CA THR A 337 -6.56 5.62 -0.57
C THR A 337 -6.37 6.42 0.72
N ILE A 338 -5.50 7.43 0.69
CA ILE A 338 -5.43 8.47 1.72
C ILE A 338 -5.53 9.85 1.08
N GLY A 339 -6.37 10.71 1.63
CA GLY A 339 -6.51 12.10 1.19
C GLY A 339 -5.23 12.88 1.47
N GLU A 340 -4.82 12.91 2.74
CA GLU A 340 -3.66 13.66 3.19
C GLU A 340 -2.83 12.90 4.23
N ILE A 341 -1.50 12.98 4.13
CA ILE A 341 -0.62 12.57 5.21
C ILE A 341 0.40 13.65 5.51
N THR A 342 0.51 14.03 6.79
CA THR A 342 1.42 15.08 7.24
C THR A 342 2.41 14.57 8.27
N PHE A 343 3.65 15.03 8.13
CA PHE A 343 4.70 14.90 9.11
C PHE A 343 5.26 16.28 9.40
N TYR A 344 5.16 16.76 10.63
CA TYR A 344 5.66 18.07 11.01
C TYR A 344 6.61 17.96 12.20
N ASN A 345 7.84 18.48 12.08
CA ASN A 345 8.80 18.53 13.19
C ASN A 345 9.11 17.13 13.80
N CYS A 346 9.07 16.07 13.00
CA CYS A 346 9.37 14.71 13.43
C CYS A 346 10.86 14.34 13.25
N VAL A 347 11.35 13.41 14.08
CA VAL A 347 12.65 12.76 13.90
C VAL A 347 12.45 11.27 13.72
N PHE A 348 13.14 10.67 12.75
CA PHE A 348 13.11 9.24 12.46
C PHE A 348 14.50 8.67 12.63
N ASN A 349 14.64 7.72 13.55
CA ASN A 349 15.90 7.03 13.81
C ASN A 349 15.77 5.52 13.62
N HIS A 350 16.87 4.88 13.21
CA HIS A 350 17.06 3.44 13.29
C HIS A 350 16.10 2.60 12.43
N PHE A 351 15.44 3.21 11.45
CA PHE A 351 14.71 2.51 10.40
C PHE A 351 15.71 1.90 9.41
N LYS A 352 16.09 0.63 9.60
CA LYS A 352 17.26 0.09 8.89
C LYS A 352 17.00 -0.40 7.47
N ARG A 353 15.77 -0.79 7.15
CA ARG A 353 15.45 -1.44 5.85
C ARG A 353 14.82 -0.50 4.83
N GLY A 354 14.15 0.55 5.26
CA GLY A 354 13.48 1.57 4.45
C GLY A 354 12.56 2.38 5.35
N PHE A 355 11.90 3.41 4.82
CA PHE A 355 10.95 4.19 5.62
C PHE A 355 9.49 3.97 5.19
N TRP A 356 9.17 4.22 3.92
CA TRP A 356 7.84 4.12 3.35
C TRP A 356 7.86 3.23 2.12
N ARG A 357 7.21 2.07 2.20
CA ARG A 357 7.22 1.06 1.12
C ARG A 357 5.82 0.65 0.70
N HIS A 358 5.57 0.72 -0.60
CA HIS A 358 4.44 0.05 -1.23
C HIS A 358 4.91 -1.25 -1.90
N GLN A 359 4.07 -2.28 -1.82
CA GLN A 359 4.26 -3.59 -2.44
C GLN A 359 2.91 -4.17 -2.91
N GLY A 360 2.92 -5.36 -3.49
CA GLY A 360 1.72 -5.98 -4.08
C GLY A 360 1.46 -5.45 -5.49
N GLY A 361 1.94 -6.17 -6.50
CA GLY A 361 1.81 -5.77 -7.90
C GLY A 361 0.34 -5.62 -8.30
N GLY A 362 0.01 -4.50 -8.97
CA GLY A 362 -1.35 -4.20 -9.42
C GLY A 362 -2.31 -3.72 -8.32
N LYS A 363 -1.86 -3.62 -7.06
CA LYS A 363 -2.69 -3.13 -5.95
C LYS A 363 -2.65 -1.61 -5.90
N TYR A 364 -3.74 -0.99 -6.35
CA TYR A 364 -3.88 0.46 -6.44
C TYR A 364 -3.77 1.14 -5.08
N LYS A 365 -2.81 2.06 -4.94
CA LYS A 365 -2.64 2.87 -3.73
C LYS A 365 -2.59 4.33 -4.12
N GLU A 366 -3.44 5.14 -3.51
CA GLU A 366 -3.49 6.57 -3.78
C GLU A 366 -3.13 7.40 -2.56
N ILE A 367 -2.29 8.42 -2.77
CA ILE A 367 -2.01 9.48 -1.80
C ILE A 367 -2.35 10.82 -2.47
N GLY A 368 -3.31 11.55 -1.92
CA GLY A 368 -3.67 12.88 -2.41
C GLY A 368 -2.57 13.91 -2.12
N ASN A 369 -2.18 14.06 -0.86
CA ASN A 369 -1.08 14.94 -0.47
C ASN A 369 -0.19 14.25 0.57
N LEU A 370 1.11 14.18 0.31
CA LEU A 370 2.13 13.84 1.30
C LEU A 370 2.93 15.11 1.61
N ASP A 371 2.79 15.63 2.82
CA ASP A 371 3.56 16.78 3.30
C ASP A 371 4.50 16.35 4.42
N MET A 372 5.78 16.67 4.27
CA MET A 372 6.80 16.41 5.27
C MET A 372 7.64 17.66 5.47
N SER A 373 7.48 18.26 6.64
CA SER A 373 8.02 19.58 6.93
C SER A 373 8.77 19.56 8.26
N TYR A 374 9.99 20.13 8.29
CA TYR A 374 10.85 20.15 9.48
C TYR A 374 11.19 18.74 10.01
N CYS A 375 11.32 17.75 9.13
CA CYS A 375 11.63 16.37 9.52
C CYS A 375 13.11 16.03 9.39
N THR A 376 13.61 15.14 10.26
CA THR A 376 14.99 14.64 10.19
C THR A 376 15.02 13.12 10.17
N PHE A 377 15.69 12.57 9.15
CA PHE A 377 16.06 11.16 9.07
C PHE A 377 17.53 11.06 9.42
N ASP A 378 17.82 10.31 10.47
CA ASP A 378 19.16 10.28 11.02
C ASP A 378 19.45 8.91 11.61
N GLU A 379 20.63 8.37 11.31
CA GLU A 379 20.98 7.00 11.71
C GLU A 379 19.92 6.00 11.24
N VAL A 380 19.50 6.13 9.98
CA VAL A 380 18.64 5.15 9.30
C VAL A 380 19.52 4.17 8.50
N GLY A 381 18.93 3.25 7.75
CA GLY A 381 19.71 2.30 6.93
C GLY A 381 20.56 1.33 7.74
N GLY A 382 21.55 0.72 7.10
CA GLY A 382 22.46 -0.23 7.75
C GLY A 382 21.98 -1.69 7.77
N HIS A 383 20.99 -2.05 6.94
CA HIS A 383 20.51 -3.43 6.75
C HIS A 383 20.98 -4.04 5.41
N THR A 384 20.98 -5.36 5.30
CA THR A 384 21.25 -6.05 4.02
C THR A 384 20.07 -5.96 3.06
N GLY A 385 20.29 -5.60 1.79
CA GLY A 385 19.17 -5.36 0.86
C GLY A 385 18.25 -4.22 1.31
N PRO A 386 18.79 -3.03 1.61
CA PRO A 386 17.98 -1.88 1.99
C PRO A 386 17.12 -1.41 0.80
N TYR A 387 16.02 -0.76 1.12
CA TYR A 387 15.21 0.05 0.23
C TYR A 387 15.54 1.53 0.45
N GLY A 388 14.85 2.45 -0.23
CA GLY A 388 15.00 3.89 0.01
C GLY A 388 14.05 4.44 1.08
N THR A 389 14.03 5.77 1.20
CA THR A 389 13.08 6.47 2.08
C THR A 389 11.66 6.26 1.60
N PHE A 390 11.36 6.58 0.34
CA PHE A 390 10.06 6.32 -0.27
C PHE A 390 10.23 5.41 -1.48
N VAL A 391 9.58 4.25 -1.45
CA VAL A 391 9.60 3.26 -2.54
C VAL A 391 8.19 2.83 -2.89
N PHE A 392 7.74 3.22 -4.08
CA PHE A 392 6.42 2.94 -4.62
C PHE A 392 6.49 1.75 -5.59
N GLY A 393 6.40 0.55 -5.03
CA GLY A 393 6.68 -0.72 -5.70
C GLY A 393 5.45 -1.54 -6.11
N SER A 394 4.28 -0.94 -6.36
CA SER A 394 3.05 -1.67 -6.70
C SER A 394 2.90 -2.03 -8.19
N ALA A 395 4.02 -2.15 -8.92
CA ALA A 395 4.07 -2.49 -10.34
C ALA A 395 3.19 -1.59 -11.22
N GLY A 396 3.34 -0.27 -11.06
CA GLY A 396 2.64 0.73 -11.87
C GLY A 396 1.35 1.28 -11.26
N ALA A 397 0.87 0.69 -10.16
CA ALA A 397 -0.43 1.01 -9.58
C ALA A 397 -0.41 2.07 -8.45
N ASP A 398 0.74 2.68 -8.14
CA ASP A 398 0.80 3.74 -7.14
C ASP A 398 0.48 5.11 -7.77
N ASN A 399 -0.44 5.86 -7.16
CA ASN A 399 -0.87 7.20 -7.59
C ASN A 399 -0.69 8.19 -6.42
N VAL A 400 0.50 8.76 -6.32
CA VAL A 400 0.80 9.88 -5.43
C VAL A 400 0.61 11.16 -6.23
N LYS A 401 -0.44 11.93 -5.92
CA LYS A 401 -0.75 13.17 -6.66
C LYS A 401 0.27 14.26 -6.32
N ARG A 402 0.61 14.41 -5.03
CA ARG A 402 1.54 15.43 -4.54
C ARG A 402 2.38 14.90 -3.37
N ALA A 403 3.68 15.12 -3.42
CA ALA A 403 4.63 14.84 -2.35
C ALA A 403 5.59 16.02 -2.18
N VAL A 404 5.59 16.64 -1.00
CA VAL A 404 6.37 17.83 -0.70
C VAL A 404 7.19 17.65 0.55
N PHE A 405 8.47 17.97 0.42
CA PHE A 405 9.46 17.91 1.48
C PHE A 405 10.00 19.32 1.69
N SER A 406 9.80 19.87 2.87
CA SER A 406 10.27 21.22 3.21
C SER A 406 11.09 21.23 4.50
N ASN A 407 12.22 21.94 4.53
CA ASN A 407 13.08 22.02 5.72
C ASN A 407 13.43 20.64 6.31
N CYS A 408 13.78 19.69 5.46
CA CYS A 408 14.07 18.31 5.88
C CYS A 408 15.56 18.00 5.81
N THR A 409 16.02 17.16 6.73
CA THR A 409 17.38 16.63 6.76
C THR A 409 17.39 15.13 6.56
N PHE A 410 18.21 14.65 5.63
CA PHE A 410 18.47 13.22 5.40
C PHE A 410 19.95 12.95 5.64
N MET A 411 20.26 12.18 6.69
CA MET A 411 21.66 11.98 7.07
C MET A 411 21.99 10.63 7.68
N ARG A 412 23.27 10.26 7.55
CA ARG A 412 23.89 9.12 8.24
C ARG A 412 23.13 7.81 8.09
N ASP A 413 22.85 7.38 6.85
CA ASP A 413 22.02 6.20 6.58
C ASP A 413 22.76 4.85 6.67
N TYR A 414 23.70 4.72 7.60
CA TYR A 414 24.53 3.53 7.80
C TYR A 414 24.47 3.03 9.26
N TYR A 415 23.32 3.10 9.90
CA TYR A 415 23.20 2.76 11.32
C TYR A 415 23.81 1.40 11.69
N GLN A 416 24.67 1.41 12.71
CA GLN A 416 25.40 0.24 13.23
C GLN A 416 26.24 -0.54 12.20
N THR A 417 26.64 0.09 11.10
CA THR A 417 27.52 -0.55 10.13
C THR A 417 28.48 0.44 9.46
N THR A 418 29.63 -0.05 9.02
CA THR A 418 30.58 0.68 8.18
C THR A 418 30.50 0.26 6.72
N ASP A 419 29.69 -0.76 6.40
CA ASP A 419 29.49 -1.25 5.05
C ASP A 419 28.55 -0.31 4.29
N LYS A 420 29.14 0.56 3.47
CA LYS A 420 28.41 1.57 2.71
C LYS A 420 27.43 1.03 1.66
N ASN A 421 27.42 -0.29 1.42
CA ASN A 421 26.42 -0.92 0.56
C ASN A 421 25.06 -1.15 1.25
N ARG A 422 25.00 -0.90 2.56
CA ARG A 422 23.79 -1.05 3.39
C ARG A 422 23.05 0.26 3.62
N ASN A 423 23.51 1.33 2.99
CA ASN A 423 22.85 2.63 2.94
C ASN A 423 21.51 2.54 2.21
N PHE A 424 20.60 3.46 2.51
CA PHE A 424 19.34 3.56 1.77
C PHE A 424 19.63 3.76 0.28
N LYS A 425 18.76 3.20 -0.56
CA LYS A 425 19.00 3.18 -2.01
C LYS A 425 18.64 4.47 -2.71
N ASN A 426 17.69 5.23 -2.16
CA ASN A 426 17.11 6.39 -2.80
C ASN A 426 16.38 7.24 -1.76
N LEU A 427 16.12 8.49 -2.14
CA LEU A 427 15.22 9.36 -1.42
C LEU A 427 13.77 9.11 -1.87
N PHE A 428 13.55 9.00 -3.18
CA PHE A 428 12.22 8.81 -3.76
C PHE A 428 12.30 7.93 -5.02
N ASP A 429 11.73 6.73 -4.94
CA ASP A 429 11.65 5.79 -6.05
C ASP A 429 10.18 5.54 -6.38
N TYR A 430 9.75 6.18 -7.47
CA TYR A 430 8.43 6.02 -8.06
C TYR A 430 8.40 4.95 -9.16
N GLY A 431 9.53 4.26 -9.37
CA GLY A 431 9.62 2.99 -10.08
C GLY A 431 8.85 2.95 -11.40
N THR A 432 7.84 2.10 -11.45
CA THR A 432 7.03 1.82 -12.65
C THR A 432 5.71 2.58 -12.67
N SER A 433 5.44 3.42 -11.67
CA SER A 433 4.19 4.17 -11.54
C SER A 433 4.01 5.14 -12.70
N ALA A 434 2.89 5.01 -13.40
CA ALA A 434 2.58 5.77 -14.61
C ALA A 434 1.77 7.05 -14.32
N TYR A 435 1.26 7.21 -13.09
CA TYR A 435 0.45 8.36 -12.71
C TYR A 435 1.34 9.60 -12.50
N PRO A 436 1.04 10.76 -13.11
CA PRO A 436 1.79 11.99 -12.90
C PRO A 436 1.82 12.40 -11.42
N ILE A 437 2.95 12.95 -10.97
CA ILE A 437 3.15 13.41 -9.58
C ILE A 437 3.67 14.86 -9.56
N HIS A 438 3.22 15.65 -8.59
CA HIS A 438 3.93 16.86 -8.14
C HIS A 438 4.91 16.50 -7.03
N LEU A 439 6.20 16.46 -7.34
CA LEU A 439 7.28 16.16 -6.38
C LEU A 439 8.10 17.41 -6.10
N GLU A 440 8.17 17.83 -4.84
CA GLU A 440 8.84 19.06 -4.44
C GLU A 440 9.79 18.85 -3.27
N TYR A 441 11.00 19.37 -3.43
CA TYR A 441 12.04 19.45 -2.42
C TYR A 441 12.44 20.91 -2.26
N GLN A 442 12.20 21.47 -1.08
CA GLN A 442 12.57 22.82 -0.75
C GLN A 442 13.32 22.84 0.58
N ASN A 443 14.47 23.52 0.62
CA ASN A 443 15.24 23.66 1.87
C ASN A 443 15.64 22.31 2.45
N ILE A 444 16.43 21.54 1.71
CA ILE A 444 16.81 20.17 2.07
C ILE A 444 18.30 20.07 2.36
N SER A 445 18.69 19.48 3.49
CA SER A 445 20.07 19.12 3.79
C SER A 445 20.29 17.62 3.65
N ILE A 446 21.28 17.20 2.86
CA ILE A 446 21.62 15.79 2.64
C ILE A 446 23.09 15.57 3.03
N TYR A 447 23.36 14.70 4.01
CA TYR A 447 24.72 14.45 4.52
C TYR A 447 25.02 12.96 4.70
N ASP A 448 26.10 12.46 4.09
CA ASP A 448 26.51 11.03 4.12
C ASP A 448 25.32 10.07 4.02
N TYR A 449 24.59 10.25 2.91
CA TYR A 449 23.30 9.64 2.64
C TYR A 449 23.27 9.04 1.23
N ALA A 450 22.71 7.83 1.07
CA ALA A 450 22.57 7.12 -0.20
C ALA A 450 23.89 6.96 -0.96
N TYR A 451 24.94 6.51 -0.27
CA TYR A 451 26.30 6.36 -0.81
C TYR A 451 26.34 5.63 -2.16
N ASN A 452 26.86 6.29 -3.20
CA ASN A 452 26.94 5.79 -4.58
C ASN A 452 25.58 5.28 -5.14
N ARG A 453 24.47 5.81 -4.64
CA ARG A 453 23.11 5.51 -5.11
C ARG A 453 22.40 6.77 -5.57
N SER A 454 21.44 6.60 -6.46
CA SER A 454 20.68 7.74 -7.00
C SER A 454 19.57 8.17 -6.05
N LEU A 455 19.22 9.46 -6.01
CA LEU A 455 18.25 9.97 -5.04
C LEU A 455 16.80 9.86 -5.53
N ILE A 456 16.55 10.25 -6.78
CA ILE A 456 15.21 10.38 -7.35
C ILE A 456 15.09 9.52 -8.61
N ASN A 457 14.03 8.71 -8.68
CA ASN A 457 13.70 7.88 -9.83
C ASN A 457 12.20 7.96 -10.15
N ILE A 458 11.84 8.64 -11.23
CA ILE A 458 10.46 8.83 -11.72
C ILE A 458 10.37 8.56 -13.24
N PRO A 459 10.73 7.35 -13.73
CA PRO A 459 10.94 7.11 -15.16
C PRO A 459 9.65 6.98 -15.98
N ALA A 460 8.52 6.62 -15.36
CA ALA A 460 7.28 6.25 -16.06
C ALA A 460 6.13 7.27 -15.92
N ALA A 461 6.19 8.18 -14.95
CA ALA A 461 5.14 9.15 -14.64
C ALA A 461 5.15 10.37 -15.58
N VAL A 462 4.74 10.18 -16.84
CA VAL A 462 4.74 11.22 -17.88
C VAL A 462 3.90 12.42 -17.45
N GLY A 463 4.41 13.64 -17.68
CA GLY A 463 3.69 14.88 -17.33
C GLY A 463 3.76 15.26 -15.85
N SER A 464 4.74 14.72 -15.11
CA SER A 464 4.98 15.08 -13.71
C SER A 464 5.52 16.51 -13.55
N THR A 465 5.64 16.96 -12.30
CA THR A 465 6.39 18.16 -11.90
C THR A 465 7.46 17.77 -10.89
N LEU A 466 8.69 18.25 -11.09
CA LEU A 466 9.79 18.13 -10.14
C LEU A 466 10.34 19.52 -9.78
N ILE A 467 10.18 19.93 -8.53
CA ILE A 467 10.77 21.15 -7.97
C ILE A 467 11.89 20.74 -7.01
N PHE A 468 13.08 21.27 -7.22
CA PHE A 468 14.26 20.95 -6.41
C PHE A 468 15.07 22.23 -6.12
N LYS A 469 14.76 22.86 -4.99
CA LYS A 469 15.24 24.22 -4.67
C LYS A 469 15.85 24.30 -3.27
N ASN A 470 16.82 25.20 -3.11
CA ASN A 470 17.48 25.44 -1.83
C ASN A 470 18.03 24.13 -1.23
N VAL A 471 18.56 23.23 -2.05
CA VAL A 471 19.10 21.94 -1.58
C VAL A 471 20.60 22.03 -1.36
N LEU A 472 21.05 21.62 -0.18
CA LEU A 472 22.45 21.41 0.17
C LEU A 472 22.79 19.92 0.11
N LEU A 473 23.54 19.52 -0.90
CA LEU A 473 23.99 18.14 -1.09
C LEU A 473 25.44 17.98 -0.63
N ALA A 474 25.61 17.44 0.58
CA ALA A 474 26.88 17.19 1.24
C ALA A 474 27.14 15.68 1.41
N SER A 475 26.98 14.91 0.32
CA SER A 475 27.04 13.45 0.34
C SER A 475 27.70 12.87 -0.90
N ALA A 476 28.44 11.77 -0.72
CA ALA A 476 28.98 10.94 -1.80
C ALA A 476 27.91 10.02 -2.45
N SER A 477 26.72 10.57 -2.69
CA SER A 477 25.66 9.90 -3.42
C SER A 477 25.98 9.80 -4.93
N GLY A 478 25.22 8.96 -5.64
CA GLY A 478 25.29 8.84 -7.09
C GLY A 478 24.54 9.96 -7.81
N ARG A 479 23.99 9.69 -8.99
CA ARG A 479 23.21 10.70 -9.73
C ARG A 479 22.00 11.15 -8.91
N VAL A 480 21.79 12.45 -8.71
CA VAL A 480 20.60 12.92 -7.99
C VAL A 480 19.33 12.46 -8.69
N ILE A 481 19.26 12.63 -10.02
CA ILE A 481 18.17 12.12 -10.84
C ILE A 481 18.68 10.92 -11.62
N GLN A 482 18.16 9.74 -11.28
CA GLN A 482 18.42 8.51 -12.01
C GLN A 482 17.75 8.56 -13.39
N ALA A 483 16.44 8.81 -13.37
CA ALA A 483 15.58 8.89 -14.53
C ALA A 483 14.34 9.74 -14.23
N ILE A 484 13.83 10.38 -15.28
CA ILE A 484 12.65 11.23 -15.25
C ILE A 484 11.82 11.00 -16.50
N ALA A 485 10.51 10.92 -16.34
CA ALA A 485 9.60 10.65 -17.44
C ALA A 485 9.50 11.85 -18.41
N ALA A 486 9.07 11.57 -19.63
CA ALA A 486 8.84 12.59 -20.64
C ALA A 486 7.83 13.65 -20.16
N ASN A 487 7.94 14.87 -20.71
CA ASN A 487 7.09 16.02 -20.40
C ASN A 487 7.03 16.39 -18.91
N THR A 488 7.99 15.96 -18.11
CA THR A 488 8.10 16.39 -16.71
C THR A 488 8.60 17.82 -16.67
N THR A 489 7.84 18.71 -16.03
CA THR A 489 8.29 20.09 -15.78
C THR A 489 9.30 20.07 -14.63
N THR A 490 10.49 20.65 -14.84
CA THR A 490 11.52 20.68 -13.80
C THR A 490 11.91 22.10 -13.44
N GLU A 491 12.05 22.38 -12.15
CA GLU A 491 12.57 23.65 -11.64
C GLU A 491 13.70 23.41 -10.64
N PHE A 492 14.87 23.97 -10.93
CA PHE A 492 16.04 23.93 -10.06
C PHE A 492 16.48 25.34 -9.74
N SER A 493 16.78 25.64 -8.47
CA SER A 493 17.34 26.94 -8.11
C SER A 493 18.04 26.89 -6.76
N ASN A 494 19.12 27.65 -6.64
CA ASN A 494 19.81 27.90 -5.37
C ASN A 494 20.26 26.59 -4.67
N ASN A 495 20.73 25.62 -5.47
CA ASN A 495 21.25 24.33 -4.98
C ASN A 495 22.76 24.40 -4.84
N TYR A 496 23.31 23.71 -3.84
CA TYR A 496 24.75 23.72 -3.55
C TYR A 496 25.26 22.31 -3.27
N THR A 497 26.52 22.06 -3.63
CA THR A 497 27.21 20.82 -3.29
C THR A 497 28.51 21.09 -2.55
N THR A 498 28.87 20.23 -1.60
CA THR A 498 30.24 20.15 -1.08
C THR A 498 31.12 19.35 -2.04
N THR A 499 32.42 19.26 -1.76
CA THR A 499 33.36 18.41 -2.51
C THR A 499 33.07 16.91 -2.36
N ASP A 500 32.22 16.52 -1.41
CA ASP A 500 31.80 15.14 -1.19
C ASP A 500 30.91 14.61 -2.33
N TYR A 501 30.21 15.50 -3.05
CA TYR A 501 29.43 15.10 -4.22
C TYR A 501 30.32 14.94 -5.45
N LEU A 502 30.72 13.69 -5.72
CA LEU A 502 31.76 13.36 -6.71
C LEU A 502 31.36 13.60 -8.17
N LEU A 503 30.08 13.84 -8.47
CA LEU A 503 29.58 14.07 -9.84
C LEU A 503 29.48 15.57 -10.21
N GLY A 504 29.80 16.48 -9.27
CA GLY A 504 29.76 17.92 -9.48
C GLY A 504 28.36 18.53 -9.50
N ALA A 505 28.26 19.84 -9.29
CA ALA A 505 26.97 20.51 -9.04
C ALA A 505 26.05 20.62 -10.28
N SER A 506 26.58 20.41 -11.48
CA SER A 506 25.83 20.50 -12.74
C SER A 506 24.60 19.59 -12.78
N ALA A 507 24.67 18.42 -12.13
CA ALA A 507 23.59 17.44 -12.09
C ALA A 507 22.30 17.94 -11.39
N ILE A 508 22.40 19.00 -10.60
CA ILE A 508 21.27 19.65 -9.90
C ILE A 508 21.15 21.14 -10.22
N GLN A 509 21.80 21.58 -11.31
CA GLN A 509 21.92 22.99 -11.69
C GLN A 509 22.36 23.87 -10.50
N GLY A 510 23.30 23.33 -9.71
CA GLY A 510 23.77 23.93 -8.48
C GLY A 510 25.12 24.63 -8.60
N THR A 511 25.60 25.13 -7.47
CA THR A 511 26.91 25.76 -7.29
C THR A 511 27.80 24.90 -6.40
N GLU A 512 29.05 24.71 -6.78
CA GLU A 512 30.03 24.02 -5.95
C GLU A 512 30.56 24.96 -4.87
N LEU A 513 30.58 24.51 -3.61
CA LEU A 513 31.13 25.29 -2.50
C LEU A 513 32.66 25.26 -2.43
N GLY A 514 33.29 24.24 -3.02
CA GLY A 514 34.74 24.05 -2.97
C GLY A 514 35.30 23.61 -1.60
N ILE A 515 34.43 23.30 -0.64
CA ILE A 515 34.80 22.79 0.70
C ILE A 515 34.13 21.44 0.97
N SER A 516 34.68 20.67 1.91
CA SER A 516 34.11 19.40 2.35
C SER A 516 32.94 19.60 3.31
N ALA A 517 32.10 18.57 3.49
CA ALA A 517 31.04 18.54 4.48
C ALA A 517 31.58 18.66 5.90
N LEU A 518 32.75 18.05 6.18
CA LEU A 518 33.44 18.15 7.47
C LEU A 518 33.88 19.58 7.76
N ASP A 519 34.28 20.34 6.75
CA ASP A 519 34.68 21.74 6.90
C ASP A 519 33.46 22.67 7.01
N LEU A 520 32.38 22.38 6.28
CA LEU A 520 31.15 23.17 6.28
C LEU A 520 30.39 23.12 7.62
N PHE A 521 30.23 21.92 8.19
CA PHE A 521 29.38 21.67 9.35
C PHE A 521 30.14 21.62 10.68
N VAL A 522 29.52 22.03 11.79
CA VAL A 522 30.12 22.04 13.13
C VAL A 522 30.56 20.66 13.60
N ASN A 523 29.68 19.65 13.57
CA ASN A 523 30.02 18.27 13.96
C ASN A 523 29.08 17.26 13.27
N PRO A 524 29.24 17.07 11.96
CA PRO A 524 28.25 16.32 11.17
C PRO A 524 28.27 14.82 11.46
N THR A 525 29.40 14.26 11.92
CA THR A 525 29.48 12.86 12.36
C THR A 525 28.61 12.56 13.58
N ALA A 526 28.38 13.56 14.44
CA ALA A 526 27.47 13.47 15.59
C ALA A 526 26.05 13.97 15.28
N GLY A 527 25.71 14.19 14.00
CA GLY A 527 24.40 14.68 13.57
C GLY A 527 24.18 16.18 13.76
N ASN A 528 25.22 16.95 14.08
CA ASN A 528 25.14 18.40 14.17
C ASN A 528 25.59 19.04 12.85
N LEU A 529 24.62 19.37 12.00
CA LEU A 529 24.85 20.01 10.71
C LEU A 529 24.81 21.55 10.78
N MET A 530 24.92 22.17 11.96
CA MET A 530 24.99 23.63 12.06
C MET A 530 26.11 24.16 11.15
N ILE A 531 25.83 25.22 10.38
CA ILE A 531 26.82 25.82 9.47
C ILE A 531 27.85 26.62 10.28
N LYS A 532 29.15 26.38 10.03
CA LYS A 532 30.23 27.06 10.77
C LYS A 532 30.36 28.55 10.44
N ASP A 533 30.29 28.89 9.15
CA ASP A 533 30.48 30.26 8.68
C ASP A 533 29.13 30.95 8.43
N SER A 534 28.81 31.92 9.28
CA SER A 534 27.58 32.72 9.20
C SER A 534 27.51 33.63 7.98
N ASN A 535 28.64 33.86 7.28
CA ASN A 535 28.68 34.63 6.04
C ASN A 535 28.72 33.75 4.79
N SER A 536 28.68 32.43 4.94
CA SER A 536 28.71 31.51 3.80
C SER A 536 27.49 31.71 2.89
N PRO A 537 27.60 31.39 1.59
CA PRO A 537 26.47 31.47 0.67
C PRO A 537 25.27 30.62 1.10
N ILE A 538 25.50 29.56 1.88
CA ILE A 538 24.45 28.71 2.44
C ILE A 538 23.58 29.50 3.42
N VAL A 539 24.19 30.31 4.29
CA VAL A 539 23.46 31.14 5.26
C VAL A 539 22.79 32.32 4.58
N THR A 540 23.51 33.06 3.73
CA THR A 540 22.98 34.25 3.07
C THR A 540 21.81 33.93 2.14
N ASN A 541 21.89 32.80 1.42
CA ASN A 541 20.85 32.38 0.47
C ASN A 541 19.83 31.42 1.10
N ARG A 542 19.94 31.16 2.42
CA ARG A 542 19.06 30.27 3.19
C ARG A 542 18.87 28.90 2.54
N VAL A 543 19.98 28.25 2.20
CA VAL A 543 20.02 26.94 1.53
C VAL A 543 20.04 25.82 2.55
N GLY A 544 19.42 24.69 2.22
CA GLY A 544 19.32 23.53 3.09
C GLY A 544 18.21 23.68 4.11
N ASP A 545 18.13 22.71 5.02
CA ASP A 545 17.23 22.76 6.16
C ASP A 545 17.59 23.93 7.06
N THR A 546 16.66 24.88 7.20
CA THR A 546 16.95 26.18 7.83
C THR A 546 17.20 26.07 9.34
N ARG A 547 16.93 24.92 9.96
CA ARG A 547 17.26 24.66 11.37
C ARG A 547 18.77 24.57 11.63
N TRP A 548 19.57 24.40 10.58
CA TRP A 548 21.03 24.34 10.68
C TRP A 548 21.72 25.68 10.45
N LEU A 549 20.97 26.74 10.18
CA LEU A 549 21.53 28.08 10.03
C LEU A 549 21.76 28.70 11.43
N PRO A 550 22.87 29.43 11.63
CA PRO A 550 23.25 30.00 12.93
C PRO A 550 22.37 31.16 13.40
#